data_AF-A0A2L2PBQ0-F1
#
_entry.id   AF-A0A2L2PBQ0-F1
#
_cell.length_a   1.000
_cell.length_b   1.000
_cell.length_c   1.000
_cell.angle_alpha   90.00
_cell.angle_beta   90.00
_cell.angle_gamma   90.00
#
_symmetry.space_group_name_H-M   'P 1'
#
loop_
_entity.id
_entity.type
_entity.pdbx_description
1 polymer ?
#
loop_
_entity_poly.entity_id
_entity_poly.type
_entity_poly.pdbx_seq_one_letter_code
_entity_poly.pdbx_strand_id
1 'polypeptide(L)'
;LITALFLPRAATVVELFPFAVNPEQYTPYKTLTSLPGMELHYVSWRNIKEENTVIHPQRPWEQGGIAHLEKEEQERIMASKDVPRHLCCRNPEWLFRIYQDTLVDIPSFLGVL
;
A
#
# COMPACT_ATOMS: atom_id res chain seq x y z
N LEU A 1 3.19 -1.53 13.61
CA LEU A 1 4.59 -1.87 13.95
C LEU A 1 4.72 -2.45 15.38
N ILE A 2 4.38 -1.74 16.45
CA ILE A 2 4.60 -2.20 17.85
C ILE A 2 3.89 -3.53 18.17
N THR A 3 2.69 -3.72 17.64
CA THR A 3 1.90 -4.94 17.88
C THR A 3 2.57 -6.23 17.39
N ALA A 4 3.44 -6.14 16.39
CA ALA A 4 4.13 -7.30 15.83
C ALA A 4 5.14 -7.92 16.82
N LEU A 5 5.58 -7.20 17.86
CA LEU A 5 6.42 -7.71 18.94
C LEU A 5 5.75 -8.79 19.79
N PHE A 6 4.41 -8.85 19.79
CA PHE A 6 3.63 -9.79 20.59
C PHE A 6 3.09 -10.96 19.78
N LEU A 7 3.49 -11.07 18.50
CA LEU A 7 3.07 -12.19 17.67
C LEU A 7 3.71 -13.49 18.18
N PRO A 8 2.96 -14.60 18.20
CA PRO A 8 3.55 -15.89 18.50
C PRO A 8 4.56 -16.26 17.41
N ARG A 9 5.51 -17.12 17.78
CA ARG A 9 6.44 -17.75 16.85
C ARG A 9 5.66 -18.39 15.68
N ALA A 10 6.17 -18.25 14.46
CA ALA A 10 5.53 -18.72 13.23
C ALA A 10 4.17 -18.06 12.90
N ALA A 11 3.87 -16.89 13.45
CA ALA A 11 2.72 -16.11 12.99
C ALA A 11 2.93 -15.60 11.56
N THR A 12 1.84 -15.50 10.80
CA THR A 12 1.82 -14.90 9.47
C THR A 12 1.47 -13.42 9.56
N VAL A 13 2.34 -12.57 9.03
CA VAL A 13 2.09 -11.15 8.76
C VAL A 13 1.69 -11.01 7.31
N VAL A 14 0.47 -10.56 7.08
CA VAL A 14 -0.05 -10.26 5.74
C VAL A 14 -0.08 -8.75 5.57
N GLU A 15 0.74 -8.23 4.66
CA GLU A 15 0.77 -6.80 4.32
C GLU A 15 -0.12 -6.54 3.10
N LEU A 16 -1.13 -5.70 3.25
CA LEU A 16 -2.08 -5.36 2.19
C LEU A 16 -1.65 -4.05 1.52
N PHE A 17 -1.53 -4.11 0.20
CA PHE A 17 -1.16 -2.99 -0.65
C PHE A 17 -2.34 -2.58 -1.53
N PRO A 18 -2.69 -1.29 -1.59
CA PRO A 18 -3.75 -0.83 -2.46
C PRO A 18 -3.26 -0.80 -3.92
N PHE A 19 -4.16 -0.48 -4.85
CA PHE A 19 -3.85 -0.48 -6.28
C PHE A 19 -2.66 0.42 -6.64
N ALA A 20 -1.88 0.04 -7.65
CA ALA A 20 -0.66 0.74 -8.09
C ALA A 20 0.50 0.83 -7.07
N VAL A 21 0.36 0.33 -5.84
CA VAL A 21 1.46 0.27 -4.86
C VAL A 21 2.20 -1.05 -4.99
N ASN A 22 3.51 -0.97 -5.23
CA ASN A 22 4.35 -2.14 -5.46
C ASN A 22 4.89 -2.76 -4.15
N PRO A 23 4.47 -4.00 -3.79
CA PRO A 23 4.91 -4.70 -2.58
C PRO A 23 6.37 -5.14 -2.60
N GLU A 24 7.13 -4.94 -3.67
CA GLU A 24 8.58 -5.18 -3.67
C GLU A 24 9.38 -3.93 -3.30
N GLN A 25 8.77 -2.75 -3.45
CA GLN A 25 9.42 -1.47 -3.23
C GLN A 25 9.11 -0.88 -1.86
N TYR A 26 7.93 -1.17 -1.32
CA TYR A 26 7.44 -0.61 -0.06
C TYR A 26 7.14 -1.76 0.91
N THR A 27 8.15 -2.27 1.63
CA THR A 27 7.99 -3.44 2.53
C THR A 27 8.41 -3.18 3.97
N PRO A 28 7.74 -2.26 4.68
CA PRO A 28 8.10 -1.92 6.05
C PRO A 28 8.07 -3.13 7.00
N TYR A 29 7.20 -4.13 6.77
CA TYR A 29 7.11 -5.31 7.65
C TYR A 29 8.03 -6.47 7.24
N LYS A 30 8.47 -6.54 5.98
CA LYS A 30 9.40 -7.59 5.52
C LYS A 30 10.75 -7.54 6.24
N THR A 31 11.23 -6.34 6.57
CA THR A 31 12.45 -6.20 7.39
C THR A 31 12.26 -6.79 8.79
N LEU A 32 11.08 -6.65 9.39
CA LEU A 32 10.80 -7.18 10.72
C LEU A 32 10.92 -8.71 10.77
N THR A 33 10.47 -9.41 9.73
CA THR A 33 10.54 -10.88 9.67
C THR A 33 11.97 -11.40 9.52
N SER A 34 12.92 -10.54 9.16
CA SER A 34 14.35 -10.89 9.08
C SER A 34 15.09 -10.75 10.41
N LEU A 35 14.47 -10.17 11.45
CA LEU A 35 15.12 -10.00 12.75
C LEU A 35 15.28 -11.35 13.49
N PRO A 36 16.44 -11.61 14.12
CA PRO A 36 16.65 -12.84 14.89
C PRO A 36 15.58 -13.05 15.96
N GLY A 37 15.02 -14.27 16.02
CA GLY A 37 14.05 -14.67 17.03
C GLY A 37 12.60 -14.28 16.76
N MET A 38 12.30 -13.50 15.71
CA MET A 38 10.91 -13.18 15.34
C MET A 38 10.20 -14.37 14.68
N GLU A 39 10.89 -15.10 13.80
CA GLU A 39 10.38 -16.29 13.10
C GLU A 39 8.97 -16.10 12.52
N LEU A 40 8.74 -14.98 11.82
CA LEU A 40 7.46 -14.63 11.22
C LEU A 40 7.41 -15.05 9.75
N HIS A 41 6.25 -15.54 9.29
CA HIS A 41 5.98 -15.72 7.87
C HIS A 41 5.47 -14.39 7.30
N TYR A 42 6.11 -13.89 6.25
CA TYR A 42 5.68 -12.66 5.56
C TYR A 42 4.98 -13.00 4.27
N VAL A 43 3.80 -12.42 4.07
CA VAL A 43 3.05 -12.47 2.81
C VAL A 43 2.62 -11.06 2.46
N SER A 44 2.69 -10.72 1.18
CA SER A 44 2.11 -9.48 0.65
C SER A 44 0.92 -9.79 -0.24
N TRP A 45 -0.18 -9.08 -0.04
CA TRP A 45 -1.32 -9.05 -0.95
C TRP A 45 -1.43 -7.67 -1.59
N ARG A 46 -1.65 -7.59 -2.91
CA ARG A 46 -1.85 -6.32 -3.62
C ARG A 46 -3.21 -6.35 -4.30
N ASN A 47 -3.96 -5.25 -4.20
CA ASN A 47 -5.11 -5.06 -5.07
C ASN A 47 -4.64 -4.86 -6.53
N ILE A 48 -4.98 -5.83 -7.39
CA ILE A 48 -4.70 -5.77 -8.84
C ILE A 48 -5.89 -5.25 -9.65
N LYS A 49 -7.05 -5.07 -9.02
CA LYS A 49 -8.31 -4.69 -9.64
C LYS A 49 -8.55 -3.20 -9.43
N GLU A 50 -8.48 -2.41 -10.50
CA GLU A 50 -8.70 -0.98 -10.44
C GLU A 50 -10.13 -0.66 -9.99
N GLU A 51 -11.11 -1.49 -10.40
CA GLU A 51 -12.51 -1.40 -10.00
C GLU A 51 -12.76 -1.57 -8.49
N ASN A 52 -11.81 -2.16 -7.76
CA ASN A 52 -11.86 -2.32 -6.31
C ASN A 52 -11.25 -1.11 -5.56
N THR A 53 -10.94 -0.04 -6.27
CA THR A 53 -10.26 1.14 -5.72
C THR A 53 -11.23 2.30 -5.57
N VAL A 54 -11.27 2.92 -4.38
CA VAL A 54 -12.05 4.14 -4.13
C VAL A 54 -11.09 5.30 -3.85
N ILE A 55 -11.03 6.24 -4.79
CA ILE A 55 -10.15 7.40 -4.73
C ILE A 55 -10.83 8.62 -4.09
N HIS A 56 -10.03 9.49 -3.47
CA HIS A 56 -10.52 10.68 -2.76
C HIS A 56 -9.73 11.95 -3.16
N PRO A 57 -9.79 12.40 -4.42
CA PRO A 57 -8.93 13.47 -4.93
C PRO A 57 -9.14 14.82 -4.24
N GLN A 58 -10.28 15.01 -3.56
CA GLN A 58 -10.66 16.25 -2.87
C GLN A 58 -10.27 16.30 -1.39
N ARG A 59 -9.65 15.25 -0.84
CA ARG A 59 -9.14 15.26 0.54
C ARG A 59 -8.00 16.29 0.72
N PRO A 60 -7.59 16.62 1.95
CA PRO A 60 -6.34 17.32 2.19
C PRO A 60 -5.14 16.57 1.56
N TRP A 61 -4.09 17.30 1.17
CA TRP A 61 -2.93 16.68 0.49
C TRP A 61 -2.21 15.66 1.39
N GLU A 62 -2.23 15.88 2.71
CA GLU A 62 -1.70 14.95 3.71
C GLU A 62 -2.43 13.60 3.72
N GLN A 63 -3.65 13.56 3.17
CA GLN A 63 -4.50 12.38 3.04
C GLN A 63 -4.66 11.93 1.58
N GLY A 64 -3.70 12.30 0.71
CA GLY A 64 -3.67 11.85 -0.69
C GLY A 64 -4.54 12.64 -1.65
N GLY A 65 -5.16 13.75 -1.23
CA GLY A 65 -5.89 14.61 -2.16
C GLY A 65 -4.97 15.38 -3.10
N ILE A 66 -5.38 15.49 -4.35
CA ILE A 66 -4.60 16.06 -5.46
C ILE A 66 -5.24 17.32 -6.05
N ALA A 67 -6.38 17.78 -5.52
CA ALA A 67 -7.10 18.96 -6.01
C ALA A 67 -6.27 20.27 -6.00
N HIS A 68 -5.19 20.32 -5.21
CA HIS A 68 -4.26 21.43 -5.12
C HIS A 68 -3.22 21.48 -6.28
N LEU A 69 -3.14 20.43 -7.09
CA LEU A 69 -2.21 20.32 -8.21
C LEU A 69 -2.84 20.85 -9.50
N GLU A 70 -2.00 21.14 -10.50
CA GLU A 70 -2.46 21.45 -11.85
C GLU A 70 -3.25 20.29 -12.45
N LYS A 71 -4.24 20.61 -13.30
CA LYS A 71 -5.17 19.62 -13.85
C LYS A 71 -4.45 18.50 -14.62
N GLU A 72 -3.42 18.84 -15.38
CA GLU A 72 -2.61 17.87 -16.13
C GLU A 72 -1.91 16.86 -15.19
N GLU A 73 -1.38 17.34 -14.08
CA GLU A 73 -0.75 16.48 -13.07
C GLU A 73 -1.77 15.59 -12.36
N GLN A 74 -2.95 16.13 -12.07
CA GLN A 74 -4.05 15.33 -11.51
C GLN A 74 -4.44 14.18 -12.45
N GLU A 75 -4.61 14.47 -13.74
CA GLU A 75 -4.93 13.47 -14.77
C GLU A 75 -3.82 12.42 -14.90
N ARG A 76 -2.55 12.85 -14.91
CA ARG A 76 -1.39 11.95 -14.94
C ARG A 76 -1.37 10.99 -13.74
N ILE A 77 -1.58 11.51 -12.53
CA ILE A 77 -1.60 10.72 -11.29
C ILE A 77 -2.78 9.74 -11.30
N MET A 78 -3.98 10.18 -11.69
CA MET A 78 -5.16 9.31 -11.75
C MET A 78 -4.98 8.17 -12.75
N ALA A 79 -4.33 8.42 -13.89
CA ALA A 79 -4.06 7.41 -14.92
C ALA A 79 -2.92 6.43 -14.57
N SER A 80 -2.14 6.70 -13.51
CA SER A 80 -0.97 5.87 -13.18
C SER A 80 -1.34 4.47 -12.70
N LYS A 81 -0.54 3.45 -13.07
CA LYS A 81 -0.82 2.04 -12.69
C LYS A 81 0.27 1.41 -11.83
N ASP A 82 1.36 2.13 -11.63
CA ASP A 82 2.42 1.77 -10.71
C ASP A 82 3.10 3.06 -10.25
N VAL A 83 3.30 3.21 -8.93
CA VAL A 83 4.00 4.37 -8.38
C VAL A 83 5.50 4.17 -8.55
N PRO A 84 6.20 5.06 -9.28
CA PRO A 84 7.65 4.97 -9.41
C PRO A 84 8.36 5.04 -8.06
N ARG A 85 9.58 4.50 -8.01
CA ARG A 85 10.47 4.70 -6.86
C ARG A 85 10.68 6.18 -6.64
N HIS A 86 10.49 6.61 -5.40
CA HIS A 86 10.66 7.98 -4.98
C HIS A 86 11.26 8.02 -3.57
N LEU A 87 11.85 9.16 -3.20
CA LEU A 87 12.23 9.43 -1.82
C LEU A 87 10.99 9.82 -1.04
N CYS A 88 10.83 9.25 0.16
CA CYS A 88 9.53 9.19 0.82
C CYS A 88 8.88 10.55 1.11
N CYS A 89 7.56 10.40 1.30
CA CYS A 89 6.69 11.12 2.23
C CYS A 89 6.00 12.39 1.75
N ARG A 90 6.39 12.96 0.60
CA ARG A 90 5.67 14.11 0.02
C ARG A 90 5.40 14.00 -1.48
N ASN A 91 5.65 12.84 -2.06
CA ASN A 91 5.31 12.60 -3.47
C ASN A 91 3.77 12.52 -3.60
N PRO A 92 3.11 13.39 -4.37
CA PRO A 92 1.64 13.41 -4.46
C PRO A 92 1.04 12.14 -5.06
N GLU A 93 1.72 11.52 -6.02
CA GLU A 93 1.27 10.26 -6.64
C GLU A 93 1.28 9.12 -5.62
N TRP A 94 2.34 9.03 -4.82
CA TRP A 94 2.44 8.09 -3.72
C TRP A 94 1.32 8.29 -2.70
N LEU A 95 1.11 9.53 -2.24
CA LEU A 95 0.06 9.84 -1.27
C LEU A 95 -1.33 9.50 -1.81
N PHE A 96 -1.58 9.81 -3.08
CA PHE A 96 -2.82 9.47 -3.77
C PHE A 96 -3.09 7.95 -3.78
N ARG A 97 -2.05 7.13 -4.06
CA ARG A 97 -2.20 5.67 -4.11
C ARG A 97 -2.20 4.99 -2.74
N ILE A 98 -1.48 5.50 -1.74
CA ILE A 98 -1.43 4.85 -0.43
C ILE A 98 -2.66 5.16 0.45
N TYR A 99 -3.33 6.31 0.23
CA TYR A 99 -4.52 6.74 1.00
C TYR A 99 -5.87 6.45 0.34
N GLN A 100 -5.87 5.72 -0.79
CA GLN A 100 -7.11 5.23 -1.39
C GLN A 100 -7.72 4.11 -0.55
N ASP A 101 -9.05 4.01 -0.53
CA ASP A 101 -9.71 2.86 0.09
C ASP A 101 -9.72 1.69 -0.89
N THR A 102 -9.68 0.46 -0.37
CA THR A 102 -9.64 -0.77 -1.17
C THR A 102 -10.75 -1.71 -0.75
N LEU A 103 -11.57 -2.13 -1.71
CA LEU A 103 -12.48 -3.27 -1.55
C LEU A 103 -11.69 -4.56 -1.72
N VAL A 104 -11.46 -5.29 -0.62
CA VAL A 104 -10.62 -6.50 -0.64
C VAL A 104 -11.35 -7.63 -1.36
N ASP A 105 -10.70 -8.19 -2.38
CA ASP A 105 -11.14 -9.43 -3.02
C ASP A 105 -10.79 -10.61 -2.10
N ILE A 106 -11.79 -11.13 -1.38
CA ILE A 106 -11.60 -12.17 -0.37
C ILE A 106 -10.99 -13.45 -0.96
N PRO A 107 -11.44 -14.01 -2.10
CA PRO A 107 -10.80 -15.17 -2.71
C PRO A 107 -9.32 -14.95 -3.05
N SER A 108 -8.97 -13.81 -3.64
CA SER A 108 -7.58 -13.45 -3.96
C SER A 108 -6.73 -13.28 -2.69
N PHE A 109 -7.30 -12.69 -1.64
CA PHE A 109 -6.65 -12.53 -0.35
C PHE A 109 -6.37 -13.87 0.32
N LEU A 110 -7.36 -14.76 0.38
CA LEU A 110 -7.17 -16.10 0.95
C LEU A 110 -6.17 -16.94 0.16
N GLY A 111 -6.02 -16.70 -1.15
CA GLY A 111 -5.06 -17.41 -2.00
C GLY A 111 -3.59 -17.08 -1.73
N VAL A 112 -3.29 -16.06 -0.94
CA VAL A 112 -1.90 -15.75 -0.53
C VAL A 112 -1.56 -16.24 0.89
N LEU A 113 -2.55 -16.71 1.66
CA LEU A 113 -2.38 -17.30 2.99
C LEU A 113 -1.87 -18.75 2.90
#